data_AF-A0A0N9ZYW2-F1
#
_entry.id   AF-A0A0N9ZYW2-F1
#
_cell.length_a   1.000
_cell.length_b   1.000
_cell.length_c   1.000
_cell.angle_alpha   90.00
_cell.angle_beta   90.00
_cell.angle_gamma   90.00
#
_symmetry.space_group_name_H-M   'P 1'
#
loop_
_entity.id
_entity.type
_entity.pdbx_description
1 polymer ?
#
loop_
_entity_poly.entity_id
_entity_poly.type
_entity_poly.pdbx_seq_one_letter_code
_entity_poly.pdbx_strand_id
1 'polypeptide(L)'
;MALGATLVCDDQTLLRTDDDAEAVIATAPPTIKGQIEARGIGILSATPFDACRVRAIIDLSKIEDERLPPVRNERVIGVSIPLFYKVDGPQFAPALIQWLKGGRIA
;
A
#
# COMPACT_ATOMS: atom_id res chain seq x y z
N MET A 1 10.80 11.06 -4.10
CA MET A 1 9.65 10.57 -3.31
C MET A 1 10.11 10.22 -1.90
N ALA A 2 9.19 10.25 -0.92
CA ALA A 2 9.52 10.14 0.49
C ALA A 2 9.93 8.71 0.90
N LEU A 3 10.83 8.62 1.88
CA LEU A 3 11.32 7.36 2.47
C LEU A 3 11.84 6.30 1.47
N GLY A 4 12.15 6.71 0.23
CA GLY A 4 12.63 5.82 -0.83
C GLY A 4 11.54 5.03 -1.56
N ALA A 5 10.25 5.30 -1.32
CA ALA A 5 9.14 4.66 -2.04
C ALA A 5 8.86 5.33 -3.39
N THR A 6 8.18 4.61 -4.29
CA THR A 6 7.72 5.13 -5.59
C THR A 6 6.19 5.04 -5.70
N LEU A 7 5.55 6.11 -6.16
CA LEU A 7 4.10 6.18 -6.35
C LEU A 7 3.69 5.28 -7.52
N VAL A 8 2.69 4.43 -7.33
CA VAL A 8 1.98 3.80 -8.46
C VAL A 8 0.75 4.62 -8.83
N CYS A 9 -0.12 4.87 -7.85
CA CYS A 9 -1.36 5.60 -8.03
C CYS A 9 -1.81 6.30 -6.74
N ASP A 10 -2.68 7.29 -6.88
CA ASP A 10 -3.42 7.94 -5.80
C ASP A 10 -4.93 7.95 -6.15
N ASP A 11 -5.80 7.99 -5.15
CA ASP A 11 -7.28 7.92 -5.24
C ASP A 11 -7.88 6.62 -5.84
N GLN A 12 -7.69 6.34 -7.13
CA GLN A 12 -8.30 5.17 -7.80
C GLN A 12 -7.25 4.24 -8.38
N THR A 13 -7.23 2.98 -7.93
CA THR A 13 -6.26 1.98 -8.42
C THR A 13 -6.94 0.92 -9.28
N LEU A 14 -6.37 0.61 -10.43
CA LEU A 14 -6.80 -0.55 -11.24
C LEU A 14 -6.09 -1.80 -10.73
N LEU A 15 -6.87 -2.84 -10.44
CA LEU A 15 -6.37 -4.09 -9.92
C LEU A 15 -6.70 -5.23 -10.88
N ARG A 16 -5.72 -6.11 -11.09
CA ARG A 16 -5.89 -7.39 -11.79
C ARG A 16 -5.06 -8.45 -11.12
N THR A 17 -5.33 -9.71 -11.41
CA THR A 17 -4.37 -10.76 -11.08
C THR A 17 -3.23 -10.80 -12.10
N ASP A 18 -2.10 -11.39 -11.73
CA ASP A 18 -1.16 -11.93 -12.70
C ASP A 18 -1.72 -13.19 -13.40
N ASP A 19 -0.95 -13.71 -14.34
CA ASP A 19 -1.42 -14.76 -15.26
C ASP A 19 -1.73 -16.08 -14.52
N ASP A 20 -1.03 -16.34 -13.41
CA ASP A 20 -1.22 -17.53 -12.56
C ASP A 20 -2.24 -17.32 -11.42
N ALA A 21 -2.82 -16.12 -11.31
CA ALA A 21 -3.73 -15.73 -10.23
C ALA A 21 -3.15 -15.86 -8.81
N GLU A 22 -1.83 -15.71 -8.66
CA GLU A 22 -1.14 -15.78 -7.37
C GLU A 22 -0.86 -14.40 -6.77
N ALA A 23 -0.80 -13.35 -7.59
CA ALA A 23 -0.55 -12.00 -7.14
C ALA A 23 -1.55 -11.00 -7.70
N VAL A 24 -1.86 -9.98 -6.91
CA VAL A 24 -2.58 -8.80 -7.38
C VAL A 24 -1.57 -7.79 -7.90
N ILE A 25 -1.80 -7.32 -9.12
CA ILE A 25 -1.03 -6.26 -9.78
C ILE A 25 -1.86 -4.97 -9.75
N ALA A 26 -1.26 -3.91 -9.25
CA ALA A 26 -1.83 -2.56 -9.21
C ALA A 26 -1.23 -1.67 -10.30
N THR A 27 -2.07 -0.91 -10.98
CA THR A 27 -1.70 0.15 -11.93
C THR A 27 -2.57 1.39 -11.73
N ALA A 28 -2.09 2.53 -12.23
CA ALA A 28 -2.89 3.76 -12.24
C ALA A 28 -3.80 3.84 -13.49
N PRO A 29 -5.04 4.36 -13.35
CA PRO A 29 -5.80 4.86 -14.48
C PRO A 29 -5.01 5.95 -15.22
N PRO A 30 -5.05 5.99 -16.56
CA PRO A 30 -4.27 6.96 -17.33
C PRO A 30 -4.55 8.43 -16.99
N THR A 31 -5.78 8.74 -16.56
CA THR A 31 -6.24 10.11 -16.27
C THR A 31 -5.61 10.74 -15.02
N ILE A 32 -5.17 9.94 -14.05
CA ILE A 32 -4.63 10.40 -12.76
C ILE A 32 -3.20 9.91 -12.50
N LYS A 33 -2.59 9.23 -13.48
CA LYS A 33 -1.23 8.70 -13.36
C LYS A 33 -0.22 9.82 -13.10
N GLY A 34 0.62 9.64 -12.07
CA GLY A 34 1.66 10.60 -11.70
C GLY A 34 1.15 11.85 -10.96
N GLN A 35 -0.08 11.81 -10.44
CA GLN A 35 -0.68 12.89 -9.66
C GLN A 35 -0.93 12.44 -8.23
N ILE A 36 -0.69 13.33 -7.26
CA ILE A 36 -1.03 13.12 -5.83
C ILE A 36 -1.87 14.31 -5.37
N GLU A 37 -3.03 14.07 -4.76
CA GLU A 37 -3.79 15.13 -4.10
C GLU A 37 -3.28 15.33 -2.66
N ALA A 38 -2.54 16.40 -2.43
CA ALA A 38 -2.15 16.81 -1.10
C ALA A 38 -3.09 17.91 -0.59
N ARG A 39 -4.07 17.53 0.23
CA ARG A 39 -5.05 18.47 0.79
C ARG A 39 -4.36 19.66 1.49
N GLY A 40 -4.82 20.86 1.15
CA GLY A 40 -4.22 22.12 1.64
C GLY A 40 -2.98 22.59 0.86
N ILE A 41 -2.47 21.79 -0.09
CA ILE A 41 -1.34 22.15 -0.96
C ILE A 41 -1.78 22.18 -2.43
N GLY A 42 -2.51 21.16 -2.89
CA GLY A 42 -2.99 21.02 -4.27
C GLY A 42 -2.61 19.67 -4.89
N ILE A 43 -2.69 19.60 -6.22
CA ILE A 43 -2.27 18.41 -6.99
C ILE A 43 -0.77 18.51 -7.27
N LEU A 44 -0.03 17.49 -6.82
CA LEU A 44 1.42 17.42 -6.96
C LEU A 44 1.81 16.46 -8.09
N SER A 45 2.82 16.87 -8.87
CA SER A 45 3.43 15.99 -9.88
C SER A 45 4.37 14.98 -9.21
N ALA A 46 4.26 13.72 -9.58
CA ALA A 46 5.13 12.63 -9.16
C ALA A 46 5.64 11.85 -10.37
N THR A 47 6.83 11.25 -10.25
CA THR A 47 7.30 10.25 -11.22
C THR A 47 6.69 8.89 -10.84
N PRO A 48 5.72 8.36 -11.60
CA PRO A 48 5.04 7.14 -11.23
C PRO A 48 5.84 5.89 -11.61
N PHE A 49 5.54 4.78 -10.93
CA PHE A 49 5.88 3.43 -11.36
C PHE A 49 4.67 2.83 -12.09
N ASP A 50 4.92 2.10 -13.18
CA ASP A 50 3.84 1.68 -14.09
C ASP A 50 2.92 0.61 -13.49
N ALA A 51 3.50 -0.39 -12.82
CA ALA A 51 2.76 -1.49 -12.24
C ALA A 51 3.53 -2.11 -11.07
N CYS A 52 2.86 -2.48 -9.98
CA CYS A 52 3.50 -3.21 -8.88
C CYS A 52 2.64 -4.35 -8.34
N ARG A 53 3.28 -5.33 -7.71
CA ARG A 53 2.60 -6.37 -6.92
C ARG A 53 2.12 -5.77 -5.60
N VAL A 54 0.86 -5.98 -5.24
CA VAL A 54 0.31 -5.61 -3.93
C VAL A 54 0.79 -6.64 -2.90
N ARG A 55 1.59 -6.18 -1.93
CA ARG A 55 2.17 -7.05 -0.89
C ARG A 55 1.50 -6.92 0.48
N ALA A 56 0.85 -5.79 0.74
CA ALA A 56 0.14 -5.52 1.99
C ALA A 56 -1.02 -4.55 1.75
N ILE A 57 -2.03 -4.65 2.60
CA ILE A 57 -3.15 -3.72 2.70
C ILE A 57 -3.05 -3.04 4.06
N ILE A 58 -3.20 -1.72 4.06
CA ILE A 58 -3.19 -0.92 5.28
C ILE A 58 -4.56 -0.28 5.42
N ASP A 59 -5.36 -0.75 6.38
CA ASP A 59 -6.65 -0.15 6.69
C ASP A 59 -6.43 1.00 7.69
N LEU A 60 -6.40 2.23 7.15
CA LEU A 60 -6.18 3.44 7.94
C LEU A 60 -7.41 3.85 8.77
N SER A 61 -8.57 3.20 8.59
CA SER A 61 -9.79 3.50 9.34
C SER A 61 -9.83 2.83 10.72
N LYS A 62 -8.98 1.82 10.94
CA LYS A 62 -8.87 1.09 12.21
C LYS A 62 -7.54 1.39 12.86
N ILE A 63 -7.58 1.60 14.17
CA ILE A 63 -6.38 1.76 14.99
C ILE A 63 -5.98 0.38 15.53
N GLU A 64 -4.68 0.09 15.50
CA GLU A 64 -4.11 -1.09 16.13
C GLU A 64 -3.78 -0.80 17.60
N ASP A 65 -4.44 -1.52 18.50
CA ASP A 65 -4.28 -1.37 19.95
C ASP A 65 -3.40 -2.48 20.56
N GLU A 66 -3.14 -3.57 19.82
CA GLU A 66 -2.35 -4.68 20.32
C GLU A 66 -0.84 -4.42 20.16
N ARG A 67 -0.07 -4.65 21.23
CA ARG A 67 1.40 -4.59 21.19
C ARG A 67 2.00 -5.56 20.16
N LEU A 68 1.38 -6.74 20.01
CA LEU A 68 1.73 -7.78 19.05
C LEU A 68 0.45 -8.21 18.33
N PRO A 69 0.08 -7.55 17.23
CA PRO A 69 -1.16 -7.84 16.54
C PRO A 69 -1.18 -9.26 15.99
N PRO A 70 -2.33 -9.95 15.94
CA PRO A 70 -2.44 -11.23 15.24
C PRO A 70 -2.14 -11.05 13.74
N VAL A 71 -1.77 -12.14 13.07
CA VAL A 71 -1.65 -12.15 11.61
C VAL A 71 -3.05 -12.05 11.01
N ARG A 72 -3.28 -11.02 10.21
CA ARG A 72 -4.53 -10.79 9.48
C ARG A 72 -4.27 -10.80 7.99
N ASN A 73 -5.27 -11.22 7.23
CA ASN A 73 -5.25 -11.15 5.77
C ASN A 73 -6.61 -10.68 5.27
N GLU A 74 -6.61 -10.04 4.11
CA GLU A 74 -7.80 -9.68 3.36
C GLU A 74 -7.71 -10.27 1.95
N ARG A 75 -8.86 -10.65 1.39
CA ARG A 75 -8.93 -11.25 0.06
C ARG A 75 -9.26 -10.18 -0.98
N VAL A 76 -8.34 -9.95 -1.90
CA VAL A 76 -8.52 -9.01 -3.02
C VAL A 76 -8.45 -9.79 -4.32
N ILE A 77 -9.54 -9.76 -5.10
CA ILE A 77 -9.68 -10.49 -6.38
C ILE A 77 -9.21 -11.96 -6.24
N GLY A 78 -9.63 -12.63 -5.17
CA GLY A 78 -9.29 -14.04 -4.92
C GLY A 78 -7.95 -14.29 -4.23
N VAL A 79 -7.03 -13.32 -4.16
CA VAL A 79 -5.70 -13.48 -3.54
C VAL A 79 -5.71 -13.01 -2.09
N SER A 80 -5.10 -13.79 -1.19
CA SER A 80 -4.95 -13.43 0.23
C SER A 80 -3.73 -12.53 0.43
N ILE A 81 -3.95 -11.33 0.97
CA ILE A 81 -2.91 -10.31 1.17
C ILE A 81 -2.83 -9.93 2.66
N PRO A 82 -1.63 -9.81 3.26
CA PRO A 82 -1.45 -9.34 4.62
C PRO A 82 -2.15 -8.00 4.89
N LEU A 83 -2.86 -7.92 6.01
CA LEU A 83 -3.61 -6.74 6.44
C LEU A 83 -3.01 -6.15 7.72
N PHE A 84 -2.75 -4.86 7.69
CA PHE A 84 -2.31 -4.06 8.84
C PHE A 84 -3.31 -2.96 9.14
N TYR A 85 -3.43 -2.60 10.42
CA TYR A 85 -4.20 -1.46 10.87
C TYR A 85 -3.29 -0.27 11.17
N LYS A 86 -3.88 0.93 11.27
CA LYS A 86 -3.16 2.17 11.56
C LYS A 86 -2.48 2.08 12.93
N VAL A 87 -1.18 2.36 12.99
CA VAL A 87 -0.51 2.71 14.25
C VAL A 87 -0.44 4.23 14.34
N ASP A 88 -0.93 4.80 15.45
CA ASP A 88 -0.91 6.25 15.65
C ASP A 88 0.48 6.69 16.15
N GLY A 89 1.35 7.06 15.22
CA GLY A 89 2.67 7.56 15.54
C GLY A 89 3.62 7.65 14.35
N PRO A 90 4.71 8.44 14.47
CA PRO A 90 5.68 8.68 13.39
C PRO A 90 6.44 7.42 12.95
N GLN A 91 6.46 6.38 13.79
CA GLN A 91 7.11 5.10 13.51
C GLN A 91 6.36 4.24 12.49
N PHE A 92 5.09 4.54 12.20
CA PHE A 92 4.24 3.63 11.42
C PHE A 92 4.76 3.41 9.99
N ALA A 93 4.99 4.48 9.23
CA ALA A 93 5.52 4.36 7.87
C ALA A 93 6.93 3.70 7.82
N PRO A 94 7.91 4.09 8.65
CA PRO A 94 9.18 3.38 8.75
C PRO A 94 9.05 1.89 9.08
N ALA A 95 8.12 1.49 9.96
CA ALA A 95 7.90 0.10 10.33
C ALA A 95 7.38 -0.73 9.14
N LEU A 96 6.48 -0.18 8.33
CA LEU A 96 5.99 -0.83 7.10
C LEU A 96 7.11 -1.02 6.08
N ILE A 97 8.01 -0.05 5.94
CA ILE A 97 9.20 -0.18 5.07
C ILE A 97 10.14 -1.28 5.59
N GLN A 98 10.36 -1.35 6.90
CA GLN A 98 11.17 -2.41 7.50
C GLN A 98 10.52 -3.78 7.28
N TRP A 99 9.21 -3.90 7.43
CA TRP A 99 8.45 -5.12 7.14
C TRP A 99 8.58 -5.52 5.66
N LEU A 100 8.52 -4.58 4.71
CA LEU A 100 8.75 -4.87 3.29
C LEU A 100 10.17 -5.38 3.00
N LYS A 101 11.17 -4.91 3.76
CA LYS A 101 12.58 -5.32 3.61
C LYS A 101 12.90 -6.66 4.25
N GLY A 102 12.38 -6.91 5.46
CA GLY A 102 12.82 -8.03 6.31
C GLY A 102 11.70 -8.95 6.79
N GLY A 103 10.44 -8.67 6.45
CA GLY A 103 9.28 -9.44 6.91
C GLY A 103 8.97 -9.25 8.40
N ARG A 104 8.09 -10.11 8.90
CA ARG A 104 7.69 -10.23 10.31
C ARG A 104 8.22 -11.56 10.87
N ILE A 105 8.79 -11.54 12.08
CA ILE A 105 9.42 -12.73 12.70
C ILE A 105 8.64 -13.31 13.90
N ALA A 106 7.70 -12.55 14.45
CA ALA A 106 6.80 -12.92 15.56
C ALA A 106 5.54 -12.06 15.47
#